data_AF-A0AAV9ZBJ0-F1
#
_entry.id   AF-A0AAV9ZBJ0-F1
#
_cell.length_a   1.000
_cell.length_b   1.000
_cell.length_c   1.000
_cell.angle_alpha   90.00
_cell.angle_beta   90.00
_cell.angle_gamma   90.00
#
_symmetry.space_group_name_H-M   'P 1'
#
loop_
_entity.id
_entity.type
_entity.pdbx_description
1 polymer ?
#
loop_
_entity_poly.entity_id
_entity_poly.type
_entity_poly.pdbx_seq_one_letter_code
_entity_poly.pdbx_strand_id
1 'polypeptide(L)'
;MAQYAQVPFLLPGMHTALQDSVKWNSEWEKLTNQFKHVSPAQFVQSSALQLALESDGMDTSMLQYQGFLGSLVALELALAPDTVRYLSGGLQSKWTEADPAVREKHILIGLSNACSIAKNLHDARIYCGRDFQLSRLRANGEIVLEWLTSLVMPANGRKYSDLLDAPNYIPDPVWDAYAEQQKQSGASDSEKLALGTILVLRSKLIFHVVQYTLKSFMGEDLPTYNVPKFSKKRNPQSTVLQKSDIEAFTKMMLGKSGAKAYAKENKAAWQDRQKDRKEHCTFVGCMKANTGTEKYPRCKKCWENMKREVVYCSTQCQVADWKSNHKQVCGKPLSFDSVSKPKLTHARTPEEMAPIHATEADAPLTVPSTPTTVWRSYI
;
A
#
# COMPACT_ATOMS: atom_id res chain seq x y z
N MET A 1 25.08 12.23 -17.42
CA MET A 1 24.36 12.06 -16.14
C MET A 1 22.97 12.67 -16.32
N ALA A 2 21.98 11.87 -16.70
CA ALA A 2 20.60 12.35 -16.77
C ALA A 2 20.08 12.53 -15.34
N GLN A 3 19.66 13.73 -14.99
CA GLN A 3 18.96 14.00 -13.73
C GLN A 3 17.61 13.30 -13.77
N TYR A 4 17.56 12.05 -13.34
CA TYR A 4 16.31 11.40 -12.94
C TYR A 4 15.88 11.98 -11.59
N ALA A 5 15.60 13.28 -11.57
CA ALA A 5 14.88 13.87 -10.46
C ALA A 5 13.53 13.16 -10.42
N GLN A 6 13.22 12.53 -9.27
CA GLN A 6 11.84 12.25 -8.92
C GLN A 6 11.04 13.50 -9.29
N VAL A 7 9.93 13.38 -10.01
CA VAL A 7 9.00 14.51 -10.09
C VAL A 7 8.43 14.59 -8.68
N PRO A 8 8.87 15.52 -7.82
CA PRO A 8 8.46 15.47 -6.44
C PRO A 8 7.02 15.97 -6.47
N PHE A 9 6.08 15.13 -6.05
CA PHE A 9 4.68 15.51 -6.03
C PHE A 9 4.34 15.99 -4.64
N LEU A 10 3.82 17.20 -4.54
CA LEU A 10 3.17 17.64 -3.32
C LEU A 10 1.73 17.11 -3.35
N LEU A 11 1.56 15.86 -2.91
CA LEU A 11 0.25 15.25 -2.79
C LEU A 11 -0.56 15.94 -1.67
N PRO A 12 -1.90 15.99 -1.78
CA PRO A 12 -2.74 16.47 -0.69
C PRO A 12 -2.48 15.66 0.59
N GLY A 13 -2.64 16.30 1.75
CA GLY A 13 -2.39 15.63 3.03
C GLY A 13 -3.33 14.44 3.21
N MET A 14 -2.80 13.24 3.44
CA MET A 14 -3.61 12.03 3.61
C MET A 14 -4.62 12.14 4.78
N HIS A 15 -4.27 12.90 5.82
CA HIS A 15 -5.13 13.13 6.99
C HIS A 15 -6.30 14.08 6.70
N THR A 16 -6.28 14.84 5.60
CA THR A 16 -7.41 15.71 5.22
C THR A 16 -8.48 14.94 4.44
N ALA A 17 -8.17 13.74 3.93
CA ALA A 17 -9.08 12.96 3.09
C ALA A 17 -10.41 12.63 3.79
N LEU A 18 -10.37 12.31 5.08
CA LEU A 18 -11.59 12.03 5.88
C LEU A 18 -12.29 13.30 6.37
N GLN A 19 -11.59 14.43 6.44
CA GLN A 19 -12.13 15.69 6.95
C GLN A 19 -12.98 16.40 5.90
N ASP A 20 -12.50 16.44 4.66
CA ASP A 20 -13.19 17.04 3.52
C ASP A 20 -12.82 16.25 2.25
N SER A 21 -13.52 15.14 2.04
CA SER A 21 -13.23 14.21 0.94
C SER A 21 -13.44 14.84 -0.43
N VAL A 22 -14.39 15.77 -0.57
CA VAL A 22 -14.68 16.47 -1.83
C VAL A 22 -13.51 17.37 -2.20
N LYS A 23 -13.06 18.24 -1.28
CA LYS A 23 -11.92 19.13 -1.53
C LYS A 23 -10.64 18.35 -1.75
N TRP A 24 -10.35 17.38 -0.88
CA TRP A 24 -9.17 16.52 -1.00
C TRP A 24 -9.14 15.80 -2.35
N ASN A 25 -10.27 15.26 -2.81
CA ASN A 25 -10.36 14.62 -4.12
C ASN A 25 -10.14 15.61 -5.27
N SER A 26 -10.73 16.79 -5.19
CA SER A 26 -10.55 17.85 -6.20
C SER A 26 -9.09 18.26 -6.34
N GLU A 27 -8.35 18.40 -5.23
CA GLU A 27 -6.92 18.70 -5.23
C GLU A 27 -6.11 17.57 -5.90
N TRP A 28 -6.45 16.31 -5.59
CA TRP A 28 -5.87 15.13 -6.24
C TRP A 28 -6.12 15.09 -7.75
N GLU A 29 -7.33 15.38 -8.20
CA GLU A 29 -7.68 15.38 -9.63
C GLU A 29 -6.99 16.52 -10.38
N LYS A 30 -6.82 17.69 -9.75
CA LYS A 30 -6.04 18.79 -10.33
C LYS A 30 -4.60 18.36 -10.58
N LEU A 31 -3.97 17.70 -9.61
CA LEU A 31 -2.61 17.19 -9.74
C LEU A 31 -2.53 16.14 -10.85
N THR A 32 -3.33 15.07 -10.79
CA THR A 32 -3.28 14.01 -11.81
C THR A 32 -3.53 14.50 -13.24
N ASN A 33 -4.38 15.52 -13.42
CA ASN A 33 -4.60 16.15 -14.72
C ASN A 33 -3.38 16.91 -15.26
N GLN A 34 -2.47 17.38 -14.40
CA GLN A 34 -1.20 17.98 -14.81
C GLN A 34 -0.18 16.92 -15.26
N PHE A 35 -0.35 15.66 -14.84
CA PHE A 35 0.65 14.59 -15.02
C PHE A 35 0.23 13.49 -16.00
N LYS A 36 -0.64 13.81 -16.97
CA LYS A 36 -1.14 12.85 -17.99
C LYS A 36 -0.06 12.13 -18.81
N HIS A 37 1.20 12.50 -18.66
CA HIS A 37 2.32 12.03 -19.48
C HIS A 37 3.35 11.15 -18.75
N VAL A 38 3.15 10.81 -17.46
CA VAL A 38 4.10 9.91 -16.78
C VAL A 38 3.85 8.46 -17.19
N SER A 39 4.82 7.86 -17.87
CA SER A 39 4.76 6.46 -18.32
C SER A 39 5.05 5.47 -17.19
N PRO A 40 4.56 4.21 -17.28
CA PRO A 40 4.95 3.13 -16.36
C PRO A 40 6.47 2.98 -16.19
N ALA A 41 7.21 3.13 -17.30
CA ALA A 41 8.67 3.03 -17.30
C ALA A 41 9.31 4.06 -16.37
N GLN A 42 8.85 5.32 -16.41
CA GLN A 42 9.37 6.38 -15.55
C GLN A 42 9.09 6.12 -14.07
N PHE A 43 7.89 5.64 -13.73
CA PHE A 43 7.56 5.25 -12.36
C PHE A 43 8.46 4.12 -11.87
N VAL A 44 8.57 3.04 -12.65
CA VAL A 44 9.34 1.85 -12.25
C VAL A 44 10.83 2.17 -12.14
N GLN A 45 11.41 2.90 -13.09
CA GLN A 45 12.82 3.31 -13.02
C GLN A 45 13.09 4.21 -11.82
N SER A 46 12.22 5.18 -11.54
CA SER A 46 12.37 6.07 -10.37
C SER A 46 12.29 5.30 -9.05
N SER A 47 11.31 4.39 -8.94
CA SER A 47 11.18 3.51 -7.77
C SER A 47 12.35 2.54 -7.63
N ALA A 48 12.83 1.95 -8.73
CA ALA A 48 13.97 1.03 -8.72
C ALA A 48 15.27 1.74 -8.30
N LEU A 49 15.49 2.96 -8.78
CA LEU A 49 16.61 3.80 -8.35
C LEU A 49 16.53 4.11 -6.86
N GLN A 50 15.34 4.46 -6.35
CA GLN A 50 15.15 4.70 -4.92
C GLN A 50 15.49 3.46 -4.10
N LEU A 51 15.00 2.29 -4.50
CA LEU A 51 15.30 1.02 -3.85
C LEU A 51 16.81 0.73 -3.84
N ALA A 52 17.51 1.02 -4.93
CA ALA A 52 18.96 0.84 -5.02
C ALA A 52 19.76 1.81 -4.12
N LEU A 53 19.22 3.01 -3.86
CA LEU A 53 19.83 4.03 -2.99
C LEU A 53 19.50 3.82 -1.49
N GLU A 54 18.48 3.03 -1.17
CA GLU A 54 18.08 2.78 0.21
C GLU A 54 19.12 1.90 0.94
N SER A 55 19.81 2.52 1.90
CA SER A 55 20.80 1.88 2.77
C SER A 55 20.25 0.74 3.64
N ASP A 56 18.94 0.73 3.88
CA ASP A 56 18.24 -0.28 4.70
C ASP A 56 18.13 -1.64 3.95
N GLY A 57 18.65 -1.70 2.72
CA GLY A 57 18.89 -2.91 1.95
C GLY A 57 17.66 -3.41 1.21
N MET A 58 17.90 -3.98 0.03
CA MET A 58 16.91 -4.64 -0.83
C MET A 58 16.03 -5.64 -0.05
N ASP A 59 16.60 -6.35 0.92
CA ASP A 59 15.90 -7.33 1.77
C ASP A 59 14.70 -6.72 2.51
N THR A 60 14.83 -5.51 3.04
CA THR A 60 13.73 -4.84 3.77
C THR A 60 12.56 -4.58 2.83
N SER A 61 12.85 -4.10 1.62
CA SER A 61 11.84 -3.78 0.63
C SER A 61 11.20 -5.04 0.05
N MET A 62 11.97 -6.12 -0.11
CA MET A 62 11.44 -7.44 -0.49
C MET A 62 10.45 -8.00 0.55
N LEU A 63 10.73 -7.84 1.85
CA LEU A 63 9.79 -8.25 2.91
C LEU A 63 8.53 -7.41 2.93
N GLN A 64 8.66 -6.10 2.71
CA GLN A 64 7.52 -5.21 2.63
C GLN A 64 6.63 -5.62 1.45
N TYR A 65 7.22 -5.88 0.29
CA TYR A 65 6.51 -6.41 -0.87
C TYR A 65 5.84 -7.76 -0.58
N GLN A 66 6.51 -8.70 0.09
CA GLN A 66 5.90 -9.97 0.50
C GLN A 66 4.70 -9.74 1.43
N GLY A 67 4.81 -8.81 2.38
CA GLY A 67 3.70 -8.41 3.24
C GLY A 67 2.54 -7.80 2.44
N PHE A 68 2.84 -7.00 1.41
CA PHE A 68 1.84 -6.42 0.53
C PHE A 68 1.10 -7.51 -0.25
N LEU A 69 1.81 -8.47 -0.84
CA LEU A 69 1.21 -9.62 -1.51
C LEU A 69 0.29 -10.40 -0.58
N GLY A 70 0.79 -10.77 0.60
CA GLY A 70 0.01 -11.54 1.57
C GLY A 70 -1.27 -10.80 2.00
N SER A 71 -1.15 -9.50 2.25
CA SER A 71 -2.31 -8.68 2.61
C SER A 71 -3.31 -8.46 1.47
N LEU A 72 -2.84 -8.47 0.20
CA LEU A 72 -3.71 -8.38 -0.96
C LEU A 72 -4.54 -9.66 -1.11
N VAL A 73 -3.89 -10.83 -1.07
CA VAL A 73 -4.59 -12.12 -1.12
C VAL A 73 -5.58 -12.25 0.03
N ALA A 74 -5.17 -11.86 1.23
CA ALA A 74 -6.06 -11.89 2.38
C ALA A 74 -7.27 -10.96 2.13
N LEU A 75 -7.07 -9.74 1.64
CA LEU A 75 -8.16 -8.82 1.30
C LEU A 75 -9.12 -9.40 0.24
N GLU A 76 -8.60 -10.07 -0.80
CA GLU A 76 -9.41 -10.77 -1.80
C GLU A 76 -10.28 -11.85 -1.17
N LEU A 77 -9.71 -12.70 -0.32
CA LEU A 77 -10.42 -13.78 0.35
C LEU A 77 -11.56 -13.26 1.25
N ALA A 78 -11.36 -12.12 1.92
CA ALA A 78 -12.41 -11.49 2.73
C ALA A 78 -13.47 -10.78 1.89
N LEU A 79 -13.09 -10.16 0.76
CA LEU A 79 -14.01 -9.39 -0.07
C LEU A 79 -14.87 -10.26 -0.98
N ALA A 80 -14.38 -11.43 -1.39
CA ALA A 80 -15.08 -12.31 -2.32
C ALA A 80 -16.44 -12.81 -1.80
N PRO A 81 -16.60 -13.33 -0.56
CA PRO A 81 -17.91 -13.73 -0.04
C PRO A 81 -18.90 -12.55 0.05
N ASP A 82 -18.43 -11.40 0.53
CA ASP A 82 -19.24 -10.17 0.59
C ASP A 82 -19.72 -9.77 -0.80
N THR A 83 -18.84 -9.86 -1.80
CA THR A 83 -19.16 -9.54 -3.19
C THR A 83 -20.24 -10.46 -3.75
N VAL A 84 -20.11 -11.78 -3.56
CA VAL A 84 -21.12 -12.76 -3.99
C VAL A 84 -22.46 -12.47 -3.32
N ARG A 85 -22.45 -12.19 -2.02
CA ARG A 85 -23.65 -11.82 -1.25
C ARG A 85 -24.31 -10.57 -1.82
N TYR A 86 -23.55 -9.51 -2.08
CA TYR A 86 -24.12 -8.27 -2.62
C TYR A 86 -24.67 -8.44 -4.03
N LEU A 87 -23.93 -9.09 -4.92
CA LEU A 87 -24.37 -9.35 -6.30
C LEU A 87 -25.66 -10.17 -6.32
N SER A 88 -25.73 -11.22 -5.51
CA SER A 88 -26.94 -12.04 -5.35
C SER A 88 -28.12 -11.25 -4.75
N GLY A 89 -27.84 -10.23 -3.93
CA GLY A 89 -28.81 -9.31 -3.34
C GLY A 89 -29.26 -8.16 -4.26
N GLY A 90 -28.97 -8.25 -5.56
CA GLY A 90 -29.35 -7.25 -6.56
C GLY A 90 -28.52 -5.97 -6.50
N LEU A 91 -27.28 -6.02 -5.99
CA LEU A 91 -26.38 -4.87 -5.94
C LEU A 91 -26.20 -4.23 -7.32
N GLN A 92 -26.05 -5.04 -8.37
CA GLN A 92 -25.82 -4.53 -9.72
C GLN A 92 -26.94 -3.58 -10.14
N SER A 93 -28.19 -4.03 -10.10
CA SER A 93 -29.37 -3.21 -10.43
C SER A 93 -29.45 -1.96 -9.55
N LYS A 94 -29.36 -2.14 -8.22
CA LYS A 94 -29.41 -1.01 -7.26
C LYS A 94 -28.33 0.03 -7.53
N TRP A 95 -27.11 -0.39 -7.86
CA TRP A 95 -25.98 0.49 -8.12
C TRP A 95 -26.12 1.22 -9.46
N THR A 96 -26.57 0.53 -10.51
CA THR A 96 -26.79 1.15 -11.83
C THR A 96 -27.98 2.11 -11.82
N GLU A 97 -29.04 1.78 -11.08
CA GLU A 97 -30.25 2.61 -10.94
C GLU A 97 -30.05 3.79 -9.98
N ALA A 98 -29.06 3.74 -9.08
CA ALA A 98 -28.76 4.85 -8.18
C ALA A 98 -28.38 6.12 -8.95
N ASP A 99 -28.82 7.28 -8.45
CA ASP A 99 -28.43 8.56 -9.05
C ASP A 99 -26.89 8.75 -9.01
N PRO A 100 -26.31 9.44 -10.02
CA PRO A 100 -24.88 9.73 -10.04
C PRO A 100 -24.37 10.42 -8.75
N ALA A 101 -25.19 11.28 -8.13
CA ALA A 101 -24.86 11.96 -6.87
C ALA A 101 -24.79 10.99 -5.69
N VAL A 102 -25.64 9.96 -5.67
CA VAL A 102 -25.59 8.90 -4.65
C VAL A 102 -24.32 8.07 -4.83
N ARG A 103 -24.02 7.64 -6.08
CA ARG A 103 -22.77 6.92 -6.38
C ARG A 103 -21.54 7.73 -5.97
N GLU A 104 -21.49 9.00 -6.34
CA GLU A 104 -20.40 9.92 -6.00
C GLU A 104 -20.14 10.00 -4.50
N LYS A 105 -21.18 10.15 -3.68
CA LYS A 105 -21.05 10.17 -2.22
C LYS A 105 -20.33 8.92 -1.72
N HIS A 106 -20.77 7.73 -2.15
CA HIS A 106 -20.18 6.46 -1.69
C HIS A 106 -18.79 6.18 -2.29
N ILE A 107 -18.52 6.66 -3.51
CA ILE A 107 -17.19 6.62 -4.11
C ILE A 107 -16.22 7.51 -3.33
N LEU A 108 -16.62 8.72 -2.96
CA LEU A 108 -15.79 9.63 -2.16
C LEU A 108 -15.47 9.06 -0.79
N ILE A 109 -16.44 8.39 -0.14
CA ILE A 109 -16.21 7.63 1.11
C ILE A 109 -15.20 6.52 0.86
N GLY A 110 -15.33 5.78 -0.24
CA GLY A 110 -14.40 4.72 -0.62
C GLY A 110 -12.97 5.21 -0.82
N LEU A 111 -12.80 6.26 -1.62
CA LEU A 111 -11.52 6.87 -1.93
C LEU A 111 -10.84 7.44 -0.69
N SER A 112 -11.57 8.22 0.13
CA SER A 112 -10.99 8.86 1.32
C SER A 112 -10.58 7.82 2.37
N ASN A 113 -11.45 6.87 2.68
CA ASN A 113 -11.14 5.84 3.67
C ASN A 113 -9.98 4.96 3.22
N ALA A 114 -9.99 4.46 1.97
CA ALA A 114 -8.91 3.62 1.45
C ALA A 114 -7.56 4.35 1.44
N CYS A 115 -7.54 5.62 1.02
CA CYS A 115 -6.31 6.41 1.00
C CYS A 115 -5.87 6.81 2.41
N SER A 116 -6.76 6.94 3.38
CA SER A 116 -6.39 7.26 4.77
C SER A 116 -5.83 6.08 5.55
N ILE A 117 -5.94 4.85 5.05
CA ILE A 117 -5.42 3.69 5.77
C ILE A 117 -3.90 3.78 5.96
N ALA A 118 -3.17 4.10 4.89
CA ALA A 118 -1.70 4.04 4.87
C ALA A 118 -1.13 4.93 3.76
N LYS A 119 0.03 5.57 4.01
CA LYS A 119 0.65 6.49 3.05
C LYS A 119 0.96 5.83 1.71
N ASN A 120 1.43 4.58 1.71
CA ASN A 120 1.71 3.89 0.44
C ASN A 120 0.44 3.62 -0.39
N LEU A 121 -0.73 3.43 0.24
CA LEU A 121 -2.00 3.33 -0.47
C LEU A 121 -2.45 4.70 -0.99
N HIS A 122 -2.29 5.76 -0.20
CA HIS A 122 -2.51 7.14 -0.64
C HIS A 122 -1.65 7.48 -1.86
N ASP A 123 -0.36 7.19 -1.80
CA ASP A 123 0.58 7.46 -2.89
C ASP A 123 0.26 6.58 -4.12
N ALA A 124 -0.16 5.32 -3.91
CA ALA A 124 -0.46 4.39 -4.98
C ALA A 124 -1.61 4.84 -5.90
N ARG A 125 -2.41 5.81 -5.47
CA ARG A 125 -3.44 6.45 -6.30
C ARG A 125 -2.86 7.00 -7.60
N ILE A 126 -1.59 7.42 -7.61
CA ILE A 126 -0.92 7.92 -8.82
C ILE A 126 -0.79 6.84 -9.91
N TYR A 127 -0.76 5.56 -9.53
CA TYR A 127 -0.63 4.43 -10.46
C TYR A 127 -1.96 4.00 -11.07
N CYS A 128 -3.08 4.48 -10.55
CA CYS A 128 -4.41 4.08 -11.00
C CYS A 128 -4.90 4.87 -12.23
N GLY A 129 -4.13 5.86 -12.68
CA GLY A 129 -4.38 6.60 -13.90
C GLY A 129 -5.77 7.24 -13.96
N ARG A 130 -6.43 7.10 -15.12
CA ARG A 130 -7.73 7.73 -15.37
C ARG A 130 -8.90 7.01 -14.71
N ASP A 131 -8.72 5.78 -14.26
CA ASP A 131 -9.84 4.98 -13.73
C ASP A 131 -10.23 5.44 -12.32
N PHE A 132 -9.39 6.24 -11.66
CA PHE A 132 -9.65 6.85 -10.34
C PHE A 132 -10.20 8.28 -10.40
N GLN A 133 -10.63 8.73 -11.58
CA GLN A 133 -11.32 10.00 -11.74
C GLN A 133 -12.77 9.84 -11.29
N LEU A 134 -13.21 10.71 -10.37
CA LEU A 134 -14.55 10.66 -9.80
C LEU A 134 -15.64 10.77 -10.87
N SER A 135 -15.40 11.61 -11.88
CA SER A 135 -16.31 11.77 -13.02
C SER A 135 -16.56 10.47 -13.77
N ARG A 136 -15.54 9.60 -13.93
CA ARG A 136 -15.68 8.28 -14.56
C ARG A 136 -16.32 7.28 -13.63
N LEU A 137 -15.89 7.24 -12.36
CA LEU A 137 -16.42 6.30 -11.37
C LEU A 137 -17.94 6.50 -11.13
N ARG A 138 -18.41 7.75 -11.10
CA ARG A 138 -19.82 8.07 -10.82
C ARG A 138 -20.76 7.96 -12.02
N ALA A 139 -20.23 7.93 -13.25
CA ALA A 139 -21.00 8.11 -14.48
C ALA A 139 -22.15 7.09 -14.61
N ASN A 140 -21.82 5.84 -14.91
CA ASN A 140 -22.77 4.72 -15.01
C ASN A 140 -22.51 3.63 -13.95
N GLY A 141 -21.45 3.79 -13.15
CA GLY A 141 -21.08 2.83 -12.11
C GLY A 141 -20.45 1.53 -12.63
N GLU A 142 -20.27 1.36 -13.94
CA GLU A 142 -19.75 0.14 -14.56
C GLU A 142 -18.34 -0.20 -14.09
N ILE A 143 -17.46 0.80 -13.95
CA ILE A 143 -16.07 0.57 -13.52
C ILE A 143 -16.01 -0.10 -12.14
N VAL A 144 -16.86 0.33 -11.20
CA VAL A 144 -16.92 -0.28 -9.86
C VAL A 144 -17.41 -1.72 -9.95
N LEU A 145 -18.40 -2.00 -10.81
CA LEU A 145 -18.92 -3.34 -11.04
C LEU A 145 -17.92 -4.24 -11.80
N GLU A 146 -17.12 -3.69 -12.70
CA GLU A 146 -16.05 -4.39 -13.40
C GLU A 146 -14.95 -4.82 -12.43
N TRP A 147 -14.51 -3.93 -11.53
CA TRP A 147 -13.57 -4.26 -10.46
C TRP A 147 -14.14 -5.32 -9.52
N LEU A 148 -15.42 -5.20 -9.19
CA LEU A 148 -16.15 -6.16 -8.36
C LEU A 148 -16.24 -7.54 -9.02
N THR A 149 -16.50 -7.57 -10.32
CA THR A 149 -16.57 -8.81 -11.09
C THR A 149 -15.19 -9.45 -11.20
N SER A 150 -14.15 -8.65 -11.40
CA SER A 150 -12.75 -9.10 -11.44
C SER A 150 -12.29 -9.75 -10.14
N LEU A 151 -12.89 -9.39 -9.01
CA LEU A 151 -12.64 -9.99 -7.70
C LEU A 151 -13.22 -11.41 -7.55
N VAL A 152 -14.42 -11.66 -8.10
CA VAL A 152 -15.14 -12.94 -7.92
C VAL A 152 -14.92 -13.90 -9.10
N MET A 153 -14.78 -13.35 -10.30
CA MET A 153 -14.58 -14.09 -11.54
C MET A 153 -13.29 -13.59 -12.20
N PRO A 154 -12.12 -14.12 -11.78
CA PRO A 154 -10.87 -13.75 -12.41
C PRO A 154 -10.95 -14.03 -13.91
N ALA A 155 -10.53 -13.06 -14.73
CA ALA A 155 -10.66 -13.11 -16.21
C ALA A 155 -10.00 -14.34 -16.87
N ASN A 156 -9.17 -15.08 -16.14
CA ASN A 156 -8.45 -16.27 -16.60
C ASN A 156 -9.10 -17.60 -16.19
N GLY A 157 -10.33 -17.59 -15.66
CA GLY A 157 -11.03 -18.80 -15.23
C GLY A 157 -10.43 -19.47 -13.99
N ARG A 158 -9.60 -18.74 -13.23
CA ARG A 158 -9.08 -19.21 -11.94
C ARG A 158 -10.23 -19.55 -11.00
N LYS A 159 -10.08 -20.67 -10.30
CA LYS A 159 -10.94 -21.06 -9.21
C LYS A 159 -10.57 -20.28 -7.96
N TYR A 160 -11.51 -20.18 -7.02
CA TYR A 160 -11.26 -19.57 -5.71
C TYR A 160 -10.06 -20.21 -4.98
N SER A 161 -9.81 -21.51 -5.18
CA SER A 161 -8.62 -22.20 -4.65
C SER A 161 -7.30 -21.59 -5.14
N ASP A 162 -7.29 -21.04 -6.35
CA ASP A 162 -6.08 -20.56 -7.02
C ASP A 162 -5.68 -19.17 -6.49
N LEU A 163 -6.58 -18.48 -5.78
CA LEU A 163 -6.30 -17.21 -5.09
C LEU A 163 -5.23 -17.38 -4.00
N LEU A 164 -5.06 -18.60 -3.50
CA LEU A 164 -4.05 -18.93 -2.49
C LEU A 164 -2.62 -18.93 -3.05
N ASP A 165 -2.46 -19.08 -4.36
CA ASP A 165 -1.15 -19.19 -4.99
C ASP A 165 -0.61 -17.85 -5.49
N ALA A 166 -1.50 -16.94 -5.91
CA ALA A 166 -1.12 -15.59 -6.36
C ALA A 166 -2.33 -14.65 -6.31
N PRO A 167 -2.12 -13.36 -5.95
CA PRO A 167 -3.19 -12.37 -5.97
C PRO A 167 -3.71 -12.13 -7.38
N ASN A 168 -4.93 -11.63 -7.46
CA ASN A 168 -5.51 -11.09 -8.67
C ASN A 168 -5.15 -9.61 -8.80
N TYR A 169 -4.39 -9.29 -9.84
CA TYR A 169 -4.17 -7.89 -10.21
C TYR A 169 -5.36 -7.38 -11.01
N ILE A 170 -5.81 -6.15 -10.72
CA ILE A 170 -6.85 -5.51 -11.53
C ILE A 170 -6.26 -5.19 -12.91
N PRO A 171 -6.88 -5.65 -14.02
CA PRO A 171 -6.40 -5.38 -15.36
C PRO A 171 -6.20 -3.89 -15.63
N ASP A 172 -5.17 -3.59 -16.42
CA ASP A 172 -4.86 -2.25 -16.91
C ASP A 172 -4.00 -2.38 -18.15
N PRO A 173 -4.53 -2.06 -19.34
CA PRO A 173 -3.81 -2.30 -20.59
C PRO A 173 -2.41 -1.67 -20.64
N VAL A 174 -2.21 -0.54 -19.94
CA VAL A 174 -0.93 0.18 -19.94
C VAL A 174 0.07 -0.52 -19.02
N TRP A 175 -0.35 -0.90 -17.81
CA TRP A 175 0.51 -1.64 -16.89
C TRP A 175 0.75 -3.09 -17.34
N ASP A 176 -0.25 -3.75 -17.92
CA ASP A 176 -0.17 -5.12 -18.41
C ASP A 176 0.82 -5.23 -19.58
N ALA A 177 0.73 -4.31 -20.55
CA ALA A 177 1.69 -4.25 -21.66
C ALA A 177 3.12 -3.99 -21.16
N TYR A 178 3.29 -3.09 -20.19
CA TYR A 178 4.60 -2.81 -19.61
C TYR A 178 5.14 -4.02 -18.82
N ALA A 179 4.31 -4.70 -18.04
CA ALA A 179 4.69 -5.88 -17.29
C ALA A 179 5.13 -7.02 -18.21
N GLU A 180 4.43 -7.22 -19.34
CA GLU A 180 4.81 -8.21 -20.34
C GLU A 180 6.14 -7.85 -21.02
N GLN A 181 6.35 -6.59 -21.37
CA GLN A 181 7.63 -6.11 -21.88
C GLN A 181 8.78 -6.39 -20.89
N GLN A 182 8.56 -6.18 -19.59
CA GLN A 182 9.58 -6.41 -18.56
C GLN A 182 9.94 -7.89 -18.36
N LYS A 183 9.05 -8.83 -18.68
CA LYS A 183 9.40 -10.26 -18.67
C LYS A 183 10.45 -10.61 -19.72
N GLN A 184 10.52 -9.82 -20.80
CA GLN A 184 11.41 -10.04 -21.94
C GLN A 184 12.72 -9.25 -21.84
N SER A 185 12.79 -8.22 -20.97
CA SER A 185 13.89 -7.24 -20.93
C SER A 185 15.10 -7.65 -20.08
N GLY A 186 15.05 -8.78 -19.36
CA GLY A 186 16.10 -9.13 -18.40
C GLY A 186 16.18 -8.18 -17.20
N ALA A 187 15.03 -7.63 -16.77
CA ALA A 187 14.92 -6.66 -15.69
C ALA A 187 15.68 -7.05 -14.42
N SER A 188 16.31 -6.07 -13.77
CA SER A 188 16.96 -6.24 -12.48
C SER A 188 15.97 -6.54 -11.35
N ASP A 189 16.45 -7.09 -10.23
CA ASP A 189 15.61 -7.36 -9.06
C ASP A 189 14.96 -6.08 -8.49
N SER A 190 15.63 -4.92 -8.59
CA SER A 190 15.06 -3.62 -8.19
C SER A 190 13.92 -3.18 -9.09
N GLU A 191 14.04 -3.37 -10.40
CA GLU A 191 12.96 -3.08 -11.35
C GLU A 191 11.77 -4.03 -11.18
N LYS A 192 12.05 -5.34 -11.00
CA LYS A 192 11.01 -6.33 -10.70
C LYS A 192 10.29 -6.01 -9.39
N LEU A 193 11.03 -5.68 -8.34
CA LEU A 193 10.46 -5.30 -7.04
C LEU A 193 9.64 -4.03 -7.14
N ALA A 194 10.14 -3.01 -7.84
CA ALA A 194 9.43 -1.75 -8.06
C ALA A 194 8.09 -1.99 -8.80
N LEU A 195 8.14 -2.69 -9.92
CA LEU A 195 6.94 -3.04 -10.70
C LEU A 195 5.96 -3.87 -9.86
N GLY A 196 6.44 -4.94 -9.21
CA GLY A 196 5.60 -5.78 -8.36
C GLY A 196 4.93 -5.00 -7.23
N THR A 197 5.67 -4.07 -6.60
CA THR A 197 5.16 -3.19 -5.54
C THR A 197 4.09 -2.24 -6.06
N ILE A 198 4.28 -1.66 -7.24
CA ILE A 198 3.29 -0.77 -7.87
C ILE A 198 1.99 -1.54 -8.17
N LEU A 199 2.09 -2.71 -8.81
CA LEU A 199 0.92 -3.51 -9.18
C LEU A 199 0.14 -4.01 -7.96
N VAL A 200 0.84 -4.45 -6.92
CA VAL A 200 0.20 -4.94 -5.68
C VAL A 200 -0.48 -3.79 -4.93
N LEU A 201 0.14 -2.61 -4.83
CA LEU A 201 -0.45 -1.47 -4.14
C LEU A 201 -1.61 -0.87 -4.93
N ARG A 202 -1.53 -0.82 -6.27
CA ARG A 202 -2.63 -0.40 -7.15
C ARG A 202 -3.86 -1.28 -6.93
N SER A 203 -3.69 -2.60 -6.99
CA SER A 203 -4.80 -3.56 -6.84
C SER A 203 -5.37 -3.52 -5.42
N LYS A 204 -4.49 -3.43 -4.40
CA LYS A 204 -4.90 -3.29 -3.00
C LYS A 204 -5.71 -2.02 -2.74
N LEU A 205 -5.28 -0.89 -3.31
CA LEU A 205 -6.04 0.35 -3.21
C LEU A 205 -7.42 0.19 -3.83
N ILE A 206 -7.52 -0.39 -5.03
CA ILE A 206 -8.80 -0.64 -5.71
C ILE A 206 -9.73 -1.49 -4.83
N PHE A 207 -9.22 -2.58 -4.25
CA PHE A 207 -10.05 -3.45 -3.41
C PHE A 207 -10.55 -2.76 -2.15
N HIS A 208 -9.72 -1.95 -1.49
CA HIS A 208 -10.18 -1.14 -0.37
C HIS A 208 -11.23 -0.10 -0.80
N VAL A 209 -11.04 0.57 -1.94
CA VAL A 209 -12.03 1.53 -2.48
C VAL A 209 -13.36 0.83 -2.74
N VAL A 210 -13.35 -0.30 -3.46
CA VAL A 210 -14.54 -1.11 -3.75
C VAL A 210 -15.24 -1.50 -2.45
N GLN A 211 -14.50 -2.08 -1.50
CA GLN A 211 -15.08 -2.53 -0.24
C GLN A 211 -15.72 -1.41 0.57
N TYR A 212 -15.05 -0.27 0.73
CA TYR A 212 -15.60 0.87 1.47
C TYR A 212 -16.80 1.49 0.74
N THR A 213 -16.74 1.62 -0.59
CA THR A 213 -17.87 2.10 -1.39
C THR A 213 -19.08 1.20 -1.24
N LEU A 214 -18.90 -0.12 -1.34
CA LEU A 214 -20.00 -1.07 -1.21
C LEU A 214 -20.59 -1.11 0.20
N LYS A 215 -19.77 -1.22 1.24
CA LYS A 215 -20.27 -1.22 2.62
C LYS A 215 -21.01 0.06 2.94
N SER A 216 -20.47 1.21 2.52
CA SER A 216 -21.16 2.49 2.66
C SER A 216 -22.49 2.52 1.91
N PHE A 217 -22.53 2.05 0.65
CA PHE A 217 -23.74 2.02 -0.18
C PHE A 217 -24.81 1.09 0.39
N MET A 218 -24.40 -0.03 0.98
CA MET A 218 -25.28 -1.00 1.62
C MET A 218 -25.69 -0.61 3.05
N GLY A 219 -25.19 0.52 3.57
CA GLY A 219 -25.49 0.97 4.94
C GLY A 219 -24.83 0.12 6.03
N GLU A 220 -23.75 -0.59 5.72
CA GLU A 220 -22.97 -1.38 6.66
C GLU A 220 -21.85 -0.56 7.32
N ASP A 221 -21.40 -1.03 8.48
CA ASP A 221 -20.24 -0.47 9.16
C ASP A 221 -18.98 -0.57 8.29
N LEU A 222 -18.21 0.52 8.26
CA LEU A 222 -16.96 0.57 7.51
C LEU A 222 -15.87 -0.20 8.27
N PRO A 223 -15.07 -1.03 7.57
CA PRO A 223 -14.02 -1.81 8.21
C PRO A 223 -12.91 -0.90 8.74
N THR A 224 -12.35 -1.29 9.89
CA THR A 224 -11.16 -0.63 10.46
C THR A 224 -9.93 -1.49 10.22
N TYR A 225 -8.82 -0.84 9.86
CA TYR A 225 -7.57 -1.51 9.53
C TYR A 225 -6.47 -1.13 10.50
N ASN A 226 -5.87 -2.13 11.15
CA ASN A 226 -4.63 -1.93 11.89
C ASN A 226 -3.46 -1.98 10.89
N VAL A 227 -2.59 -0.97 10.94
CA VAL A 227 -1.37 -0.97 10.12
C VAL A 227 -0.23 -1.65 10.87
N PRO A 228 0.47 -2.64 10.28
CA PRO A 228 1.64 -3.25 10.87
C PRO A 228 2.75 -2.27 11.18
N LYS A 229 3.29 -2.45 12.37
CA LYS A 229 4.53 -1.84 12.83
C LYS A 229 5.69 -2.69 12.28
N PHE A 230 6.49 -2.09 11.42
CA PHE A 230 7.75 -2.69 10.98
C PHE A 230 8.89 -2.13 11.84
N SER A 231 9.67 -2.99 12.51
CA SER A 231 10.90 -2.57 13.17
C SER A 231 11.96 -2.27 12.12
N LYS A 232 12.12 -0.99 11.76
CA LYS A 232 13.30 -0.55 11.00
C LYS A 232 14.35 0.01 11.97
N LYS A 233 15.54 -0.59 11.96
CA LYS A 233 16.77 0.12 12.32
C LYS A 233 17.19 0.93 11.09
N ARG A 234 16.63 2.13 10.94
CA ARG A 234 17.03 3.02 9.85
C ARG A 234 18.50 3.38 9.98
N ASN A 235 19.24 3.32 8.87
CA ASN A 235 20.49 4.04 8.77
C ASN A 235 20.17 5.56 8.72
N PRO A 236 20.71 6.39 9.63
CA PRO A 236 20.47 7.82 9.63
C PRO A 236 20.83 8.53 8.31
N GLN A 237 21.83 8.05 7.58
CA GLN A 237 22.43 8.76 6.44
C GLN A 237 21.54 8.80 5.20
N SER A 238 20.90 7.68 4.80
CA SER A 238 19.99 7.67 3.63
C SER A 238 18.79 8.60 3.83
N THR A 239 18.36 8.76 5.08
CA THR A 239 17.25 9.65 5.39
C THR A 239 17.59 11.13 5.19
N VAL A 240 18.87 11.53 5.18
CA VAL A 240 19.26 12.96 5.06
C VAL A 240 19.13 13.45 3.63
N LEU A 241 19.61 12.69 2.64
CA LEU A 241 19.60 13.09 1.23
C LEU A 241 18.17 13.20 0.67
N GLN A 242 17.30 12.23 0.95
CA GLN A 242 15.90 12.31 0.52
C GLN A 242 15.14 13.48 1.19
N LYS A 243 15.50 13.83 2.44
CA LYS A 243 14.87 14.94 3.15
C LYS A 243 15.22 16.29 2.54
N SER A 244 16.46 16.50 2.12
CA SER A 244 16.88 17.79 1.55
C SER A 244 16.14 18.09 0.25
N ASP A 245 15.95 17.08 -0.61
CA ASP A 245 15.30 17.27 -1.91
C ASP A 245 13.81 17.55 -1.76
N ILE A 246 13.12 16.78 -0.90
CA ILE A 246 11.70 17.01 -0.59
C ILE A 246 11.51 18.39 0.06
N GLU A 247 12.38 18.78 1.00
CA GLU A 247 12.30 20.07 1.66
C GLU A 247 12.56 21.22 0.68
N ALA A 248 13.56 21.10 -0.19
CA ALA A 248 13.88 22.10 -1.21
C ALA A 248 12.70 22.27 -2.19
N PHE A 249 12.15 21.16 -2.68
CA PHE A 249 10.98 21.18 -3.56
C PHE A 249 9.75 21.78 -2.87
N THR A 250 9.47 21.38 -1.64
CA THR A 250 8.31 21.91 -0.89
C THR A 250 8.45 23.42 -0.65
N LYS A 251 9.66 23.90 -0.35
CA LYS A 251 9.96 25.34 -0.23
C LYS A 251 9.77 26.08 -1.55
N MET A 252 10.15 25.47 -2.66
CA MET A 252 9.93 26.04 -3.99
C MET A 252 8.43 26.20 -4.30
N MET A 253 7.63 25.21 -3.95
CA MET A 253 6.18 25.20 -4.27
C MET A 253 5.33 26.06 -3.32
N LEU A 254 5.64 26.05 -2.02
CA LEU A 254 4.80 26.68 -0.99
C LEU A 254 5.43 27.91 -0.33
N GLY A 255 6.64 28.27 -0.72
CA GLY A 255 7.47 29.21 0.03
C GLY A 255 7.92 28.65 1.39
N LYS A 256 8.75 29.43 2.09
CA LYS A 256 9.36 29.02 3.37
C LYS A 256 8.33 28.80 4.49
N SER A 257 7.34 29.69 4.59
CA SER A 257 6.27 29.60 5.60
C SER A 257 5.33 28.43 5.33
N GLY A 258 4.88 28.26 4.08
CA GLY A 258 4.01 27.16 3.67
C GLY A 258 4.69 25.80 3.84
N ALA A 259 5.96 25.67 3.44
CA ALA A 259 6.73 24.44 3.66
C ALA A 259 6.87 24.07 5.14
N LYS A 260 7.06 25.06 6.02
CA LYS A 260 7.12 24.84 7.48
C LYS A 260 5.78 24.37 8.04
N ALA A 261 4.68 24.98 7.61
CA ALA A 261 3.33 24.57 8.01
C ALA A 261 3.02 23.15 7.54
N TYR A 262 3.27 22.85 6.27
CA TYR A 262 3.11 21.54 5.66
C TYR A 262 3.93 20.46 6.39
N ALA A 263 5.20 20.74 6.69
CA ALA A 263 6.05 19.80 7.43
C ALA A 263 5.56 19.55 8.86
N LYS A 264 5.09 20.60 9.56
CA LYS A 264 4.51 20.47 10.92
C LYS A 264 3.26 19.60 10.91
N GLU A 265 2.35 19.86 9.98
CA GLU A 265 1.09 19.14 9.82
C GLU A 265 1.32 17.67 9.47
N ASN A 266 2.16 17.39 8.46
CA ASN A 266 2.50 16.01 8.08
C ASN A 266 3.21 15.25 9.20
N LYS A 267 4.10 15.91 9.96
CA LYS A 267 4.74 15.29 11.13
C LYS A 267 3.71 14.92 12.20
N ALA A 268 2.76 15.81 12.50
CA ALA A 268 1.71 15.54 13.47
C ALA A 268 0.82 14.38 13.02
N ALA A 269 0.36 14.41 11.76
CA ALA A 269 -0.44 13.34 11.17
C ALA A 269 0.32 12.00 11.15
N TRP A 270 1.61 12.01 10.83
CA TRP A 270 2.45 10.81 10.90
C TRP A 270 2.56 10.27 12.33
N GLN A 271 2.84 11.13 13.31
CA GLN A 271 2.92 10.74 14.72
C GLN A 271 1.62 10.12 15.22
N ASP A 272 0.48 10.65 14.78
CA ASP A 272 -0.82 10.12 15.14
C ASP A 272 -1.01 8.69 14.63
N ARG A 273 -0.74 8.46 13.34
CA ARG A 273 -0.79 7.13 12.73
C ARG A 273 0.14 6.11 13.38
N GLN A 274 1.30 6.54 13.89
CA GLN A 274 2.23 5.61 14.56
C GLN A 274 1.64 5.04 15.85
N LYS A 275 0.73 5.75 16.53
CA LYS A 275 0.15 5.29 17.80
C LYS A 275 -0.73 4.05 17.61
N ASP A 276 -1.42 3.97 16.47
CA ASP A 276 -2.37 2.89 16.19
C ASP A 276 -1.71 1.66 15.56
N ARG A 277 -0.40 1.72 15.29
CA ARG A 277 0.33 0.60 14.68
C ARG A 277 0.57 -0.51 15.68
N LYS A 278 0.35 -1.74 15.22
CA LYS A 278 0.52 -2.96 16.02
C LYS A 278 1.55 -3.87 15.34
N GLU A 279 2.28 -4.65 16.13
CA GLU A 279 3.06 -5.75 15.58
C GLU A 279 2.08 -6.85 15.12
N HIS A 280 2.34 -7.53 14.01
CA HIS A 280 1.47 -8.59 13.51
C HIS A 280 2.25 -9.89 13.32
N CYS A 281 1.53 -11.01 13.41
CA CYS A 281 2.10 -12.30 13.05
C CYS A 281 2.53 -12.28 11.57
N THR A 282 3.78 -12.66 11.29
CA THR A 282 4.34 -12.70 9.93
C THR A 282 3.72 -13.80 9.06
N PHE A 283 3.09 -14.82 9.67
CA PHE A 283 2.39 -15.84 8.92
C PHE A 283 1.15 -15.23 8.24
N VAL A 284 1.16 -15.17 6.92
CA VAL A 284 0.11 -14.55 6.08
C VAL A 284 -1.27 -15.16 6.35
N GLY A 285 -1.35 -16.46 6.66
CA GLY A 285 -2.61 -17.12 7.00
C GLY A 285 -3.18 -16.76 8.39
N CYS A 286 -2.45 -16.00 9.21
CA CYS A 286 -2.88 -15.55 10.53
C CYS A 286 -3.01 -14.04 10.62
N MET A 287 -1.92 -13.30 10.37
CA MET A 287 -1.86 -11.84 10.45
C MET A 287 -2.44 -11.25 11.75
N LYS A 288 -2.52 -12.00 12.85
CA LYS A 288 -3.11 -11.52 14.10
C LYS A 288 -2.29 -10.34 14.65
N ALA A 289 -2.96 -9.27 15.04
CA ALA A 289 -2.36 -8.11 15.69
C ALA A 289 -1.99 -8.42 17.14
N ASN A 290 -0.81 -7.94 17.56
CA ASN A 290 -0.36 -7.97 18.93
C ASN A 290 -1.14 -6.95 19.77
N THR A 291 -1.85 -7.43 20.79
CA THR A 291 -2.64 -6.62 21.73
C THR A 291 -1.79 -5.95 22.81
N GLY A 292 -0.48 -6.14 22.80
CA GLY A 292 0.47 -5.46 23.68
C GLY A 292 0.68 -6.13 25.05
N THR A 293 -0.04 -7.22 25.34
CA THR A 293 0.15 -7.98 26.59
C THR A 293 1.41 -8.82 26.56
N GLU A 294 1.79 -9.35 25.40
CA GLU A 294 2.96 -10.22 25.24
C GLU A 294 3.70 -9.90 23.94
N LYS A 295 5.04 -9.98 23.95
CA LYS A 295 5.84 -9.85 22.71
C LYS A 295 5.73 -11.13 21.91
N TYR A 296 5.54 -11.02 20.59
CA TYR A 296 5.52 -12.19 19.74
C TYR A 296 6.92 -12.85 19.67
N PRO A 297 7.05 -14.18 19.82
CA PRO A 297 8.31 -14.87 19.61
C PRO A 297 8.83 -14.62 18.19
N ARG A 298 10.14 -14.37 18.09
CA ARG A 298 10.83 -14.11 16.82
C ARG A 298 11.69 -15.28 16.36
N CYS A 299 11.85 -15.45 15.06
CA CYS A 299 12.80 -16.39 14.50
C CYS A 299 14.25 -15.94 14.79
N LYS A 300 14.94 -16.67 15.67
CA LYS A 300 16.32 -16.40 16.09
C LYS A 300 17.28 -16.29 14.90
N LYS A 301 17.23 -17.25 13.97
CA LYS A 301 18.13 -17.30 12.80
C LYS A 301 17.96 -16.10 11.86
N CYS A 302 16.71 -15.70 11.60
CA CYS A 302 16.42 -14.51 10.79
C CYS A 302 16.91 -13.22 11.47
N TRP A 303 16.69 -13.13 12.78
CA TRP A 303 17.12 -11.97 13.56
C TRP A 303 18.64 -11.87 13.66
N GLU A 304 19.33 -12.97 13.95
CA GLU A 304 20.78 -12.95 14.17
C GLU A 304 21.53 -12.74 12.86
N ASN A 305 21.18 -13.49 11.81
CA ASN A 305 21.94 -13.51 10.56
C ASN A 305 21.56 -12.36 9.62
N MET A 306 20.27 -12.03 9.52
CA MET A 306 19.76 -11.07 8.51
C MET A 306 19.20 -9.79 9.13
N LYS A 307 19.14 -9.69 10.48
CA LYS A 307 18.43 -8.62 11.19
C LYS A 307 16.96 -8.48 10.76
N ARG A 308 16.39 -9.56 10.21
CA ARG A 308 15.00 -9.62 9.76
C ARG A 308 14.08 -9.94 10.92
N GLU A 309 13.06 -9.13 11.12
CA GLU A 309 11.99 -9.37 12.09
C GLU A 309 10.95 -10.32 11.48
N VAL A 310 10.97 -11.58 11.91
CA VAL A 310 9.90 -12.54 11.64
C VAL A 310 9.34 -13.00 12.96
N VAL A 311 8.09 -12.66 13.23
CA VAL A 311 7.43 -12.83 14.53
C VAL A 311 6.14 -13.63 14.37
N TYR A 312 5.80 -14.41 15.40
CA TYR A 312 4.62 -15.27 15.38
C TYR A 312 3.80 -15.09 16.63
N CYS A 313 2.47 -15.08 16.50
CA CYS A 313 1.59 -15.04 17.67
C CYS A 313 1.56 -16.38 18.43
N SER A 314 2.06 -17.47 17.84
CA SER A 314 2.09 -18.80 18.42
C SER A 314 3.10 -19.72 17.71
N THR A 315 3.52 -20.79 18.39
CA THR A 315 4.33 -21.87 17.80
C THR A 315 3.63 -22.54 16.62
N GLN A 316 2.30 -22.66 16.66
CA GLN A 316 1.51 -23.23 15.57
C GLN A 316 1.66 -22.40 14.28
N CYS A 317 1.56 -21.07 14.38
CA CYS A 317 1.77 -20.18 13.24
C CYS A 317 3.21 -20.26 12.72
N GLN A 318 4.20 -20.37 13.62
CA GLN A 318 5.59 -20.58 13.22
C GLN A 318 5.78 -21.89 12.44
N VAL A 319 5.20 -22.99 12.91
CA VAL A 319 5.31 -24.31 12.25
C VAL A 319 4.59 -24.31 10.91
N ALA A 320 3.42 -23.67 10.82
CA ALA A 320 2.67 -23.53 9.58
C ALA A 320 3.47 -22.72 8.54
N ASP A 321 3.97 -21.53 8.92
CA ASP A 321 4.79 -20.69 8.04
C ASP A 321 6.10 -21.38 7.65
N TRP A 322 6.71 -22.15 8.57
CA TRP A 322 7.90 -22.94 8.29
C TRP A 322 7.67 -23.94 7.15
N LYS A 323 6.55 -24.66 7.17
CA LYS A 323 6.21 -25.64 6.15
C LYS A 323 5.89 -24.99 4.80
N SER A 324 5.18 -23.86 4.83
CA SER A 324 4.68 -23.22 3.61
C SER A 324 5.72 -22.35 2.90
N ASN A 325 6.48 -21.53 3.65
CA ASN A 325 7.24 -20.42 3.09
C ASN A 325 8.59 -20.18 3.79
N HIS A 326 8.59 -19.98 5.11
CA HIS A 326 9.74 -19.47 5.86
C HIS A 326 11.00 -20.31 5.72
N LYS A 327 10.88 -21.65 5.65
CA LYS A 327 12.04 -22.56 5.53
C LYS A 327 12.93 -22.21 4.34
N GLN A 328 12.35 -21.72 3.24
CA GLN A 328 13.09 -21.43 2.01
C GLN A 328 14.00 -20.20 2.17
N VAL A 329 13.52 -19.19 2.92
CA VAL A 329 14.17 -17.90 3.10
C VAL A 329 14.90 -17.74 4.45
N CYS A 330 14.73 -18.68 5.39
CA CYS A 330 15.24 -18.57 6.76
C CYS A 330 16.76 -18.34 6.85
N GLY A 331 17.16 -17.16 7.32
CA GLY A 331 18.56 -16.80 7.50
C GLY A 331 19.36 -16.68 6.20
N LYS A 332 18.67 -16.40 5.08
CA LYS A 332 19.27 -16.16 3.75
C LYS A 332 18.85 -14.77 3.23
N PRO A 333 19.68 -14.15 2.37
CA PRO A 333 19.27 -13.00 1.57
C PRO A 333 18.02 -13.29 0.76
N LEU A 334 17.19 -12.28 0.52
CA LEU A 334 15.99 -12.42 -0.28
C LEU A 334 16.29 -12.08 -1.74
N SER A 335 15.71 -12.87 -2.65
CA SER A 335 15.61 -12.55 -4.07
C SER A 335 14.16 -12.30 -4.46
N PHE A 336 13.92 -11.60 -5.56
CA PHE A 336 12.56 -11.30 -6.02
C PHE A 336 11.74 -12.59 -6.20
N ASP A 337 12.35 -13.61 -6.79
CA ASP A 337 11.69 -14.90 -7.04
C ASP A 337 11.29 -15.61 -5.75
N SER A 338 12.05 -15.42 -4.66
CA SER A 338 11.73 -16.03 -3.36
C SER A 338 10.56 -15.37 -2.63
N VAL A 339 10.30 -14.08 -2.88
CA VAL A 339 9.22 -13.33 -2.22
C VAL A 339 7.94 -13.21 -3.06
N SER A 340 8.03 -13.33 -4.38
CA SER A 340 6.91 -13.17 -5.32
C SER A 340 5.94 -14.35 -5.39
N LYS A 341 6.26 -15.48 -4.75
CA LYS A 341 5.44 -16.71 -4.76
C LYS A 341 5.02 -17.13 -3.35
N PRO A 342 4.16 -16.35 -2.66
CA PRO A 342 3.67 -16.75 -1.36
C PRO A 342 2.83 -18.03 -1.50
N LYS A 343 3.27 -19.14 -0.90
CA LYS A 343 2.44 -20.35 -0.80
C LYS A 343 1.54 -20.26 0.42
N LEU A 344 0.24 -20.05 0.23
CA LEU A 344 -0.75 -20.22 1.30
C LEU A 344 -1.21 -21.67 1.33
N THR A 345 -0.47 -22.54 2.03
CA THR A 345 -0.86 -23.96 2.10
C THR A 345 -1.99 -24.23 3.10
N HIS A 346 -2.34 -23.27 3.96
CA HIS A 346 -3.37 -23.40 5.00
C HIS A 346 -4.03 -22.05 5.32
N ALA A 347 -4.72 -21.43 4.36
CA ALA A 347 -5.64 -20.36 4.74
C ALA A 347 -6.73 -20.97 5.64
N ARG A 348 -6.92 -20.36 6.81
CA ARG A 348 -8.04 -20.68 7.69
C ARG A 348 -9.36 -20.41 6.95
N THR A 349 -10.45 -21.05 7.35
CA THR A 349 -11.77 -20.76 6.75
C THR A 349 -12.10 -19.27 6.91
N PRO A 350 -12.90 -18.67 6.00
CA PRO A 350 -13.24 -17.25 6.07
C PRO A 350 -13.77 -16.80 7.44
N GLU A 351 -14.45 -17.68 8.17
CA GLU A 351 -14.98 -17.45 9.53
C GLU A 351 -13.89 -17.28 10.59
N GLU A 352 -12.71 -17.85 10.37
CA GLU A 352 -11.57 -17.78 11.26
C GLU A 352 -10.57 -16.67 10.88
N MET A 353 -10.73 -16.04 9.72
CA MET A 353 -9.92 -14.91 9.26
C MET A 353 -10.47 -13.61 9.85
N ALA A 354 -9.82 -13.09 10.90
CA ALA A 354 -10.12 -11.77 11.46
C ALA A 354 -9.96 -10.65 10.40
N PRO A 355 -10.65 -9.50 10.54
CA PRO A 355 -10.59 -8.41 9.55
C PRO A 355 -9.15 -8.00 9.19
N ILE A 356 -8.87 -8.04 7.88
CA ILE A 356 -7.54 -8.20 7.30
C ILE A 356 -6.82 -6.89 7.08
N HIS A 357 -5.54 -6.81 7.40
CA HIS A 357 -4.81 -5.56 7.62
C HIS A 357 -4.17 -4.91 6.37
N ALA A 358 -4.18 -3.58 6.34
CA ALA A 358 -3.36 -2.81 5.40
C ALA A 358 -1.91 -2.71 5.89
N THR A 359 -0.94 -2.59 4.99
CA THR A 359 0.50 -2.65 5.27
C THR A 359 1.15 -1.38 4.74
N GLU A 360 1.85 -0.61 5.58
CA GLU A 360 2.53 0.63 5.15
C GLU A 360 4.06 0.48 5.15
N ALA A 361 4.72 1.12 4.19
CA ALA A 361 6.15 1.44 4.23
C ALA A 361 6.31 2.96 4.35
N ASP A 362 6.99 3.46 5.39
CA ASP A 362 6.98 4.90 5.69
C ASP A 362 8.24 5.66 5.23
N ALA A 363 8.02 6.89 4.76
CA ALA A 363 8.61 8.20 5.17
C ALA A 363 7.81 9.36 4.51
N PRO A 364 7.83 10.65 4.98
CA PRO A 364 8.73 11.30 5.96
C PRO A 364 7.97 11.93 7.17
N LEU A 365 8.51 12.49 8.27
CA LEU A 365 9.78 13.13 8.62
C LEU A 365 9.79 13.36 10.17
N THR A 366 10.91 13.13 10.87
CA THR A 366 11.19 13.81 12.14
C THR A 366 12.23 14.89 11.90
N VAL A 367 11.84 16.16 12.11
CA VAL A 367 12.76 17.28 12.37
C VAL A 367 13.35 17.06 13.75
N PRO A 368 14.69 16.95 13.92
CA PRO A 368 15.31 17.08 15.23
C PRO A 368 15.19 18.54 15.67
N SER A 369 14.72 18.75 16.90
CA SER A 369 14.96 20.01 17.60
C SER A 369 16.47 20.21 17.71
N THR A 370 16.92 21.38 17.29
CA THR A 370 18.28 21.92 17.43
C THR A 370 18.99 21.46 18.71
N PRO A 371 20.27 21.05 18.65
CA PRO A 371 21.14 21.25 19.79
C PRO A 371 21.42 22.75 19.91
N THR A 372 21.07 23.30 21.07
CA THR A 372 21.59 24.56 21.56
C THR A 372 23.11 24.46 21.58
N THR A 373 23.83 25.28 20.82
CA THR A 373 25.21 25.63 21.17
C THR A 373 25.53 27.05 20.73
N VAL A 374 25.66 27.90 21.74
CA VAL A 374 26.31 29.21 21.77
C VAL A 374 27.77 29.06 21.36
N TRP A 375 28.28 29.86 20.42
CA TRP A 375 29.65 30.45 20.40
C TRP A 375 29.60 31.64 19.42
N ARG A 376 29.48 32.86 19.96
CA ARG A 376 30.51 33.91 20.08
C ARG A 376 30.97 34.51 18.75
N SER A 377 30.55 35.77 18.60
CA SER A 377 31.22 36.88 17.95
C SER A 377 32.73 36.73 17.81
N TYR A 378 33.24 37.06 16.62
CA TYR A 378 34.32 38.02 16.47
C TYR A 378 34.06 38.92 15.27
N ILE A 379 34.56 40.15 15.43
CA ILE A 379 34.61 41.30 14.52
C ILE A 379 35.08 40.91 13.13
#